data_AF-A0A7X7YBC8-F1
#
_entry.id   AF-A0A7X7YBC8-F1
#
_cell.length_a   1.000
_cell.length_b   1.000
_cell.length_c   1.000
_cell.angle_alpha   90.00
_cell.angle_beta   90.00
_cell.angle_gamma   90.00
#
_symmetry.space_group_name_H-M   'P 1'
#
loop_
_entity.id
_entity.type
_entity.pdbx_description
1 polymer ?
#
loop_
_entity_poly.entity_id
_entity_poly.type
_entity_poly.pdbx_seq_one_letter_code
_entity_poly.pdbx_strand_id
1 'polypeptide(L)'
;MRCETIKKKSIVIYIFTVGTILGVLSIFSDIIPYQLKDESIFEMILFILGGLMNNLAIWFLLSMILGYKFCSSLKRSFINGGYFAVYAIILYFIFSYLMTMEVQPVFNWAVFLIWIVVSAVGGAIGSIVGFLAQRYNMLWGIPIAFIIFQLIRYGERIWRQPISIVTNIILLTVAFCLLIFGISKAHKRD
;
A
#
# COMPACT_ATOMS: atom_id res chain seq x y z
N MET A 1 12.43 22.90 18.82
CA MET A 1 13.09 21.58 18.93
C MET A 1 12.14 20.45 19.33
N ARG A 2 11.35 20.54 20.42
CA ARG A 2 10.47 19.44 20.90
C ARG A 2 9.47 18.90 19.84
N CYS A 3 8.85 19.77 19.05
CA CYS A 3 7.90 19.40 17.99
C CYS A 3 8.56 18.63 16.82
N GLU A 4 9.79 18.99 16.44
CA GLU A 4 10.53 18.23 15.41
C GLU A 4 10.94 16.85 15.90
N THR A 5 11.34 16.72 17.17
CA THR A 5 11.71 15.42 17.75
C THR A 5 10.51 14.47 17.83
N ILE A 6 9.32 14.98 18.17
CA ILE A 6 8.07 14.20 18.18
C ILE A 6 7.74 13.71 16.76
N LYS A 7 7.79 14.59 15.75
CA LYS A 7 7.56 14.20 14.35
C LYS A 7 8.53 13.12 13.87
N LYS A 8 9.82 13.21 14.22
CA LYS A 8 10.81 12.18 13.88
C LYS A 8 10.46 10.81 14.49
N LYS A 9 10.09 10.77 15.77
CA LYS A 9 9.68 9.51 16.43
C LYS A 9 8.42 8.93 15.78
N SER A 10 7.42 9.77 15.48
CA SER A 10 6.18 9.33 14.83
C SER A 10 6.42 8.77 13.42
N ILE A 11 7.35 9.34 12.65
CA ILE A 11 7.74 8.81 11.33
C ILE A 11 8.32 7.41 11.47
N VAL A 12 9.27 7.23 12.38
CA VAL A 12 9.92 5.93 12.60
C VAL A 12 8.88 4.89 12.99
N ILE A 13 8.00 5.22 13.95
CA ILE A 13 6.91 4.33 14.36
C ILE A 13 6.03 3.97 13.17
N TYR A 14 5.60 4.96 12.36
CA TYR A 14 4.78 4.70 11.18
C TYR A 14 5.47 3.76 10.19
N ILE A 15 6.74 4.01 9.86
CA ILE A 15 7.50 3.19 8.91
C ILE A 15 7.54 1.75 9.39
N PHE A 16 7.91 1.52 10.65
CA PHE A 16 8.03 0.17 11.17
C PHE A 16 6.68 -0.52 11.34
N THR A 17 5.67 0.13 11.91
CA THR A 17 4.37 -0.52 12.16
C THR A 17 3.59 -0.74 10.87
N VAL A 18 3.36 0.32 10.10
CA VAL A 18 2.58 0.25 8.86
C VAL A 18 3.33 -0.54 7.81
N GLY A 19 4.66 -0.41 7.72
CA GLY A 19 5.46 -1.19 6.79
C GLY A 19 5.46 -2.68 7.11
N THR A 20 5.45 -3.04 8.40
CA THR A 20 5.32 -4.45 8.82
C THR A 20 3.95 -5.00 8.50
N ILE A 21 2.88 -4.27 8.83
CA ILE A 21 1.50 -4.68 8.51
C ILE A 21 1.35 -4.87 6.99
N LEU A 22 1.81 -3.89 6.20
CA LEU A 22 1.72 -3.93 4.75
C LEU A 22 2.49 -5.13 4.18
N GLY A 23 3.78 -5.25 4.50
CA GLY A 23 4.63 -6.30 3.95
C GLY A 23 4.19 -7.71 4.34
N VAL A 24 3.83 -7.92 5.61
CA VAL A 24 3.40 -9.25 6.10
C VAL A 24 2.03 -9.62 5.54
N LEU A 25 1.05 -8.72 5.61
CA LEU A 25 -0.30 -9.05 5.15
C LEU A 25 -0.34 -9.29 3.64
N SER A 26 0.41 -8.54 2.84
CA SER A 26 0.47 -8.70 1.39
C SER A 26 0.78 -10.12 0.91
N ILE A 27 1.43 -10.94 1.74
CA ILE A 27 1.83 -12.30 1.37
C ILE A 27 0.64 -13.26 1.38
N PHE A 28 -0.35 -13.03 2.25
CA PHE A 28 -1.45 -13.98 2.42
C PHE A 28 -2.29 -14.14 1.15
N SER A 29 -2.34 -13.13 0.27
CA SER A 29 -3.01 -13.27 -1.03
C SER A 29 -2.29 -14.22 -1.99
N ASP A 30 -0.99 -14.40 -1.79
CA ASP A 30 -0.13 -15.14 -2.72
C ASP A 30 0.04 -16.59 -2.29
N ILE A 31 -0.11 -16.86 -0.99
CA ILE A 31 0.11 -18.19 -0.40
C ILE A 31 -1.21 -18.95 -0.19
N ILE A 32 -2.30 -18.27 0.19
CA ILE A 32 -3.58 -18.95 0.45
C ILE A 32 -4.21 -19.29 -0.91
N PRO A 33 -4.29 -20.57 -1.30
CA PRO A 33 -4.79 -20.97 -2.61
C PRO A 33 -6.32 -20.99 -2.57
N TYR A 34 -6.94 -19.80 -2.64
CA TYR A 34 -8.38 -19.67 -2.41
C TYR A 34 -9.22 -20.56 -3.34
N GLN A 35 -9.77 -21.64 -2.80
CA GLN A 35 -10.78 -22.47 -3.46
C GLN A 35 -12.07 -22.39 -2.64
N LEU A 36 -13.17 -21.98 -3.27
CA LEU A 36 -14.49 -21.74 -2.64
C LEU A 36 -15.07 -22.95 -1.87
N LYS A 37 -14.44 -24.12 -1.96
CA LYS A 37 -14.85 -25.35 -1.28
C LYS A 37 -13.84 -25.61 -0.16
N ASP A 38 -14.35 -25.64 1.07
CA ASP A 38 -13.66 -26.15 2.27
C ASP A 38 -12.71 -25.20 3.02
N GLU A 39 -12.64 -23.92 2.69
CA GLU A 39 -11.83 -22.94 3.46
C GLU A 39 -12.53 -22.37 4.71
N SER A 40 -11.72 -22.07 5.73
CA SER A 40 -12.19 -21.44 6.96
C SER A 40 -12.49 -19.95 6.77
N ILE A 41 -13.42 -19.42 7.57
CA ILE A 41 -13.73 -17.97 7.60
C ILE A 41 -12.46 -17.13 7.88
N PHE A 42 -11.54 -17.67 8.67
CA PHE A 42 -10.30 -17.00 9.03
C PHE A 42 -9.36 -16.85 7.83
N GLU A 43 -9.19 -17.90 7.02
CA GLU A 43 -8.39 -17.86 5.78
C GLU A 43 -8.99 -16.90 4.76
N MET A 44 -10.32 -16.88 4.64
CA MET A 44 -11.03 -15.92 3.79
C MET A 44 -10.72 -14.47 4.20
N ILE A 45 -10.72 -14.16 5.50
CA ILE A 45 -10.37 -12.83 6.01
C ILE A 45 -8.92 -12.49 5.68
N LEU A 46 -7.98 -13.42 5.91
CA LEU A 46 -6.56 -13.20 5.62
C LEU A 46 -6.30 -13.02 4.13
N PHE A 47 -6.99 -13.76 3.26
CA PHE A 47 -6.89 -13.61 1.81
C PHE A 47 -7.41 -12.24 1.37
N ILE A 48 -8.57 -11.78 1.88
CA ILE A 48 -9.11 -10.44 1.57
C ILE A 48 -8.15 -9.35 2.04
N LEU A 49 -7.68 -9.43 3.29
CA LEU A 49 -6.72 -8.46 3.83
C LEU A 49 -5.41 -8.47 3.05
N GLY A 50 -4.93 -9.66 2.68
CA GLY A 50 -3.74 -9.81 1.86
C GLY A 50 -3.92 -9.21 0.47
N GLY A 51 -5.05 -9.45 -0.18
CA GLY A 51 -5.34 -8.90 -1.51
C GLY A 51 -5.48 -7.38 -1.50
N LEU A 52 -6.04 -6.81 -0.42
CA LEU A 52 -6.07 -5.37 -0.21
C LEU A 52 -4.68 -4.79 0.03
N MET A 53 -3.88 -5.42 0.90
CA MET A 53 -2.54 -4.94 1.20
C MET A 53 -1.59 -5.15 0.03
N ASN A 54 -1.74 -6.21 -0.76
CA ASN A 54 -1.02 -6.47 -2.00
C ASN A 54 -1.58 -5.69 -3.21
N ASN A 55 -2.09 -4.49 -2.96
CA ASN A 55 -2.64 -3.62 -3.98
C ASN A 55 -1.73 -2.40 -4.16
N LEU A 56 -1.31 -2.14 -5.41
CA LEU A 56 -0.46 -1.00 -5.72
C LEU A 56 -1.05 0.34 -5.25
N ALA A 57 -2.36 0.52 -5.36
CA ALA A 57 -3.02 1.74 -4.90
C ALA A 57 -2.92 1.92 -3.39
N ILE A 58 -2.98 0.83 -2.61
CA ILE A 58 -2.83 0.85 -1.15
C ILE A 58 -1.38 1.11 -0.77
N TRP A 59 -0.41 0.46 -1.41
CA TRP A 59 1.03 0.75 -1.23
C TRP A 59 1.33 2.23 -1.46
N PHE A 60 0.82 2.77 -2.57
CA PHE A 60 0.99 4.18 -2.92
C PHE A 60 0.30 5.10 -1.90
N LEU A 61 -0.94 4.79 -1.52
CA LEU A 61 -1.74 5.57 -0.57
C LEU A 61 -1.06 5.66 0.80
N LEU A 62 -0.51 4.55 1.32
CA LEU A 62 0.16 4.54 2.61
C LEU A 62 1.45 5.39 2.57
N SER A 63 2.21 5.31 1.48
CA SER A 63 3.35 6.21 1.29
C SER A 63 2.91 7.68 1.17
N MET A 64 1.79 7.94 0.51
CA MET A 64 1.19 9.27 0.41
C MET A 64 0.77 9.81 1.78
N ILE A 65 0.17 8.99 2.64
CA ILE A 65 -0.18 9.36 4.02
C ILE A 65 1.08 9.71 4.83
N LEU A 66 2.16 8.96 4.66
CA LEU A 66 3.45 9.25 5.30
C LEU A 66 3.97 10.64 4.93
N GLY A 67 3.98 10.95 3.62
CA GLY A 67 4.37 12.27 3.12
C GLY A 67 3.48 13.39 3.63
N TYR A 68 2.16 13.19 3.54
CA TYR A 68 1.15 14.17 3.93
C TYR A 68 1.18 14.51 5.42
N LYS A 69 1.24 13.52 6.30
CA LYS A 69 1.11 13.77 7.75
C LYS A 69 2.42 14.19 8.40
N PHE A 70 3.55 13.67 7.93
CA PHE A 70 4.78 13.73 8.73
C PHE A 70 5.93 14.50 8.08
N CYS A 71 5.96 14.62 6.74
CA CYS A 71 7.08 15.25 6.06
C CYS A 71 6.90 16.78 5.96
N SER A 72 7.98 17.52 6.24
CA SER A 72 8.01 18.99 6.19
C SER A 72 8.82 19.54 5.02
N SER A 73 9.45 18.68 4.23
CA SER A 73 10.22 19.05 3.05
C SER A 73 10.22 17.93 2.02
N LEU A 74 10.41 18.31 0.75
CA LEU A 74 10.47 17.38 -0.38
C LEU A 74 11.56 16.31 -0.17
N LYS A 75 12.75 16.73 0.29
CA LYS A 75 13.88 15.82 0.59
C LYS A 75 13.51 14.79 1.67
N ARG A 76 12.89 15.21 2.77
CA ARG A 76 12.45 14.28 3.83
C ARG A 76 11.38 13.31 3.29
N SER A 77 10.48 13.80 2.45
CA SER A 77 9.43 12.98 1.83
C SER A 77 10.01 11.91 0.91
N PHE A 78 10.91 12.29 0.00
CA PHE A 78 11.59 11.36 -0.90
C PHE A 78 12.29 10.23 -0.13
N ILE A 79 13.11 10.61 0.87
CA ILE A 79 13.91 9.65 1.65
C ILE A 79 13.02 8.73 2.48
N ASN A 80 12.07 9.29 3.24
CA ASN A 80 11.22 8.49 4.14
C ASN A 80 10.25 7.60 3.36
N GLY A 81 9.70 8.08 2.24
CA GLY A 81 8.84 7.29 1.36
C GLY A 81 9.58 6.09 0.75
N GLY A 82 10.81 6.32 0.28
CA GLY A 82 11.67 5.25 -0.22
C GLY A 82 11.98 4.21 0.86
N TYR A 83 12.41 4.66 2.06
CA TYR A 83 12.69 3.74 3.17
C TYR A 83 11.46 2.94 3.61
N PHE A 84 10.29 3.57 3.68
CA PHE A 84 9.04 2.90 4.02
C PHE A 84 8.75 1.73 3.07
N ALA A 85 8.78 1.98 1.76
CA ALA A 85 8.44 0.97 0.78
C ALA A 85 9.52 -0.12 0.67
N VAL A 86 10.80 0.24 0.78
CA VAL A 86 11.91 -0.74 0.84
C VAL A 86 11.79 -1.63 2.07
N TYR A 87 11.50 -1.05 3.23
CA TYR A 87 11.31 -1.83 4.45
C TYR A 87 10.13 -2.81 4.31
N ALA A 88 8.99 -2.35 3.81
CA ALA A 88 7.81 -3.19 3.60
C ALA A 88 8.09 -4.33 2.60
N ILE A 89 8.75 -4.06 1.46
CA ILE A 89 9.03 -5.09 0.45
C ILE A 89 10.07 -6.10 0.93
N ILE A 90 11.06 -5.69 1.73
CA ILE A 90 12.00 -6.63 2.37
C ILE A 90 11.24 -7.60 3.26
N LEU A 91 10.32 -7.09 4.10
CA LEU A 91 9.51 -7.96 4.95
C LEU A 91 8.59 -8.88 4.14
N TYR A 92 8.01 -8.36 3.05
CA TYR A 92 7.26 -9.19 2.11
C TYR A 92 8.10 -10.39 1.63
N PHE A 93 9.32 -10.17 1.17
CA PHE A 93 10.20 -11.27 0.71
C PHE A 93 10.64 -12.20 1.84
N ILE A 94 10.99 -11.67 3.02
CA ILE A 94 11.39 -12.48 4.17
C ILE A 94 10.26 -13.44 4.56
N PHE A 95 9.05 -12.91 4.75
CA PHE A 95 7.93 -13.74 5.17
C PHE A 95 7.41 -14.63 4.04
N SER A 96 7.50 -14.20 2.77
CA SER A 96 7.22 -15.06 1.62
C SER A 96 8.13 -16.27 1.62
N TYR A 97 9.43 -16.07 1.86
CA TYR A 97 10.41 -17.16 2.00
C TYR A 97 10.10 -18.08 3.19
N LEU A 98 9.81 -17.50 4.38
CA LEU A 98 9.52 -18.28 5.59
C LEU A 98 8.23 -19.13 5.46
N MET A 99 7.22 -18.62 4.76
CA MET A 99 5.91 -19.28 4.64
C MET A 99 5.85 -20.28 3.47
N THR A 100 6.83 -20.27 2.56
CA THR A 100 6.91 -21.20 1.40
C THR A 100 8.04 -22.22 1.52
N MET A 101 8.66 -22.36 2.71
CA MET A 101 9.84 -23.20 2.95
C MET A 101 9.71 -24.67 2.55
N GLU A 102 8.49 -25.22 2.51
CA GLU A 102 8.23 -26.61 2.07
C GLU A 102 8.49 -26.80 0.56
N VAL A 103 8.41 -25.74 -0.23
CA VAL A 103 8.62 -25.73 -1.68
C VAL A 103 9.80 -24.80 -1.96
N GLN A 104 11.02 -25.18 -1.57
CA GLN A 104 12.27 -24.40 -1.72
C GLN A 104 12.33 -23.63 -3.05
N PRO A 105 11.91 -22.35 -3.12
CA PRO A 105 11.98 -21.61 -4.36
C PRO A 105 13.43 -21.15 -4.51
N VAL A 106 14.03 -21.36 -5.68
CA VAL A 106 15.33 -20.77 -5.98
C VAL A 106 15.19 -19.26 -5.85
N PHE A 107 15.86 -18.66 -4.85
CA PHE A 107 15.78 -17.23 -4.60
C PHE A 107 16.38 -16.47 -5.79
N ASN A 108 15.53 -15.71 -6.49
CA ASN A 108 15.95 -14.96 -7.66
C ASN A 108 16.39 -13.53 -7.26
N TRP A 109 17.71 -13.36 -7.15
CA TRP A 109 18.34 -12.08 -6.81
C TRP A 109 17.97 -10.93 -7.75
N ALA A 110 17.79 -11.20 -9.05
CA ALA A 110 17.42 -10.16 -10.01
C ALA A 110 15.99 -9.65 -9.76
N VAL A 111 15.05 -10.56 -9.52
CA VAL A 111 13.66 -10.21 -9.17
C VAL A 111 13.63 -9.43 -7.86
N PHE A 112 14.34 -9.90 -6.83
CA PHE A 112 14.44 -9.19 -5.55
C PHE A 112 14.96 -7.75 -5.72
N LEU A 113 16.08 -7.55 -6.42
CA LEU A 113 16.65 -6.23 -6.64
C LEU A 113 15.74 -5.29 -7.44
N ILE A 114 15.07 -5.82 -8.47
CA ILE A 114 14.08 -5.04 -9.25
C ILE A 114 12.95 -4.56 -8.33
N TRP A 115 12.40 -5.45 -7.50
CA TRP A 115 11.34 -5.09 -6.57
C TRP A 115 11.79 -4.08 -5.52
N ILE A 116 13.03 -4.17 -5.02
CA ILE A 116 13.60 -3.16 -4.11
C ILE A 116 13.64 -1.79 -4.78
N VAL A 117 14.14 -1.71 -6.02
CA VAL A 117 14.26 -0.45 -6.76
C VAL A 117 12.88 0.14 -7.09
N VAL A 118 11.97 -0.68 -7.62
CA VAL A 118 10.61 -0.25 -7.96
C VAL A 118 9.86 0.22 -6.72
N SER A 119 9.97 -0.50 -5.61
CA SER A 119 9.38 -0.09 -4.33
C SER A 119 9.99 1.19 -3.81
N ALA A 120 11.31 1.36 -3.86
CA ALA A 120 11.97 2.60 -3.44
C ALA A 120 11.45 3.81 -4.23
N VAL A 121 11.37 3.68 -5.56
CA VAL A 121 10.89 4.73 -6.46
C VAL A 121 9.41 5.00 -6.23
N GLY A 122 8.57 3.97 -6.21
CA GLY A 122 7.12 4.09 -5.98
C GLY A 122 6.80 4.71 -4.62
N GLY A 123 7.50 4.26 -3.57
CA GLY A 123 7.43 4.82 -2.23
C GLY A 123 7.83 6.29 -2.19
N ALA A 124 8.96 6.65 -2.79
CA ALA A 124 9.41 8.04 -2.84
C ALA A 124 8.40 8.95 -3.56
N ILE A 125 7.89 8.52 -4.73
CA ILE A 125 6.88 9.26 -5.49
C ILE A 125 5.59 9.41 -4.68
N GLY A 126 5.08 8.31 -4.10
CA GLY A 126 3.86 8.34 -3.27
C GLY A 126 3.98 9.34 -2.13
N SER A 127 5.11 9.32 -1.41
CA SER A 127 5.36 10.26 -0.33
C SER A 127 5.46 11.70 -0.83
N ILE A 128 6.18 11.97 -1.91
CA ILE A 128 6.25 13.31 -2.52
C ILE A 128 4.85 13.82 -2.86
N VAL A 129 4.04 13.00 -3.51
CA VAL A 129 2.66 13.35 -3.85
C VAL A 129 1.86 13.67 -2.58
N GLY A 130 2.05 12.92 -1.51
CA GLY A 130 1.45 13.18 -0.21
C GLY A 130 1.88 14.50 0.43
N PHE A 131 3.18 14.80 0.39
CA PHE A 131 3.72 16.07 0.84
C PHE A 131 3.13 17.24 0.03
N LEU A 132 3.06 17.11 -1.30
CA LEU A 132 2.43 18.12 -2.16
C LEU A 132 0.92 18.24 -1.90
N ALA A 133 0.24 17.15 -1.53
CA ALA A 133 -1.17 17.16 -1.17
C ALA A 133 -1.48 17.95 0.10
N GLN A 134 -0.46 18.30 0.91
CA GLN A 134 -0.60 19.31 1.96
C GLN A 134 -0.95 20.69 1.40
N ARG A 135 -0.65 20.97 0.12
CA ARG A 135 -0.94 22.23 -0.58
C ARG A 135 -1.94 22.06 -1.71
N TYR A 136 -1.98 20.91 -2.37
CA TYR A 136 -2.85 20.65 -3.52
C TYR A 136 -3.78 19.46 -3.22
N ASN A 137 -4.93 19.72 -2.62
CA ASN A 137 -5.84 18.67 -2.14
C ASN A 137 -6.36 17.75 -3.26
N MET A 138 -6.39 18.21 -4.51
CA MET A 138 -6.80 17.39 -5.66
C MET A 138 -5.89 16.16 -5.89
N LEU A 139 -4.66 16.17 -5.37
CA LEU A 139 -3.72 15.04 -5.50
C LEU A 139 -4.20 13.76 -4.80
N TRP A 140 -5.19 13.84 -3.90
CA TRP A 140 -5.86 12.66 -3.34
C TRP A 140 -6.65 11.84 -4.38
N GLY A 141 -6.85 12.39 -5.60
CA GLY A 141 -7.38 11.65 -6.73
C GLY A 141 -6.39 10.67 -7.38
N ILE A 142 -5.09 10.75 -7.11
CA ILE A 142 -4.09 9.87 -7.74
C ILE A 142 -4.28 8.39 -7.36
N PRO A 143 -4.48 8.02 -6.07
CA PRO A 143 -4.84 6.64 -5.72
C PRO A 143 -6.11 6.13 -6.43
N ILE A 144 -7.09 7.02 -6.68
CA ILE A 144 -8.32 6.67 -7.39
C ILE A 144 -8.00 6.25 -8.83
N ALA A 145 -7.10 6.96 -9.51
CA ALA A 145 -6.66 6.61 -10.85
C ALA A 145 -6.01 5.22 -10.91
N PHE A 146 -5.20 4.84 -9.91
CA PHE A 146 -4.64 3.50 -9.82
C PHE A 146 -5.72 2.42 -9.64
N ILE A 147 -6.73 2.68 -8.80
CA ILE A 147 -7.86 1.76 -8.61
C ILE A 147 -8.64 1.59 -9.92
N ILE A 148 -8.95 2.69 -10.62
CA ILE A 148 -9.64 2.65 -11.93
C ILE A 148 -8.81 1.86 -12.95
N PHE A 149 -7.52 2.16 -13.06
CA PHE A 149 -6.62 1.45 -13.97
C PHE A 149 -6.59 -0.06 -13.68
N GLN A 150 -6.59 -0.44 -12.41
CA GLN A 150 -6.65 -1.83 -11.99
C GLN A 150 -7.96 -2.50 -12.39
N LEU A 151 -9.10 -1.85 -12.17
CA LEU A 151 -10.42 -2.35 -12.58
C LEU A 151 -10.48 -2.56 -14.10
N ILE A 152 -9.92 -1.64 -14.89
CA ILE A 152 -9.85 -1.75 -16.35
C ILE A 152 -8.97 -2.94 -16.76
N ARG A 153 -7.78 -3.08 -16.15
CA ARG A 153 -6.82 -4.15 -16.49
C ARG A 153 -7.38 -5.55 -16.28
N TYR A 154 -8.15 -5.76 -15.21
CA TYR A 154 -8.69 -7.07 -14.88
C TYR A 154 -10.09 -7.34 -15.48
N GLY A 155 -10.81 -6.30 -15.92
CA GLY A 155 -12.05 -6.40 -16.70
C GLY A 155 -13.14 -7.22 -16.01
N GLU A 156 -13.90 -8.02 -16.78
CA GLU A 156 -15.01 -8.82 -16.22
C GLU A 156 -14.57 -9.89 -15.21
N ARG A 157 -13.30 -10.32 -15.23
CA ARG A 157 -12.83 -11.43 -14.39
C ARG A 157 -12.94 -11.11 -12.90
N ILE A 158 -12.84 -9.83 -12.52
CA ILE A 158 -12.95 -9.38 -11.12
C ILE A 158 -14.36 -9.54 -10.54
N TRP A 159 -15.38 -9.65 -11.39
CA TRP A 159 -16.77 -9.75 -10.98
C TRP A 159 -17.29 -11.19 -10.94
N ARG A 160 -16.45 -12.17 -11.31
CA ARG A 160 -16.85 -13.58 -11.38
C ARG A 160 -16.58 -14.35 -10.09
N GLN A 161 -15.69 -13.84 -9.23
CA GLN A 161 -15.34 -14.49 -7.97
C GLN A 161 -15.78 -13.63 -6.78
N PRO A 162 -16.57 -14.17 -5.82
CA PRO A 162 -17.09 -13.42 -4.67
C PRO A 162 -16.03 -12.64 -3.91
N ILE A 163 -14.83 -13.23 -3.72
CA ILE A 163 -13.76 -12.60 -2.95
C ILE A 163 -13.13 -11.40 -3.68
N SER A 164 -13.04 -11.50 -5.01
CA SER A 164 -12.59 -10.40 -5.86
C SER A 164 -13.61 -9.26 -5.84
N ILE A 165 -14.91 -9.59 -5.88
CA ILE A 165 -15.99 -8.61 -5.75
C ILE A 165 -15.85 -7.82 -4.44
N VAL A 166 -15.71 -8.51 -3.30
CA VAL A 166 -15.57 -7.87 -1.98
C VAL A 166 -14.36 -6.94 -1.94
N THR A 167 -13.20 -7.42 -2.41
CA THR A 167 -11.96 -6.62 -2.45
C THR A 167 -12.13 -5.35 -3.28
N ASN A 168 -12.75 -5.46 -4.46
CA ASN A 168 -12.98 -4.32 -5.35
C ASN A 168 -14.01 -3.33 -4.79
N ILE A 169 -15.06 -3.81 -4.12
CA ILE A 169 -16.02 -2.93 -3.43
C ILE A 169 -15.33 -2.13 -2.33
N ILE A 170 -14.44 -2.75 -1.56
CA ILE A 170 -13.66 -2.05 -0.52
C ILE A 170 -12.74 -1.01 -1.16
N LEU A 171 -12.05 -1.33 -2.25
CA LEU A 171 -11.21 -0.37 -2.97
C LEU A 171 -12.01 0.81 -3.52
N LEU A 172 -13.19 0.56 -4.11
CA LEU A 172 -14.09 1.61 -4.56
C LEU A 172 -14.57 2.49 -3.40
N THR A 173 -14.85 1.89 -2.25
CA THR A 173 -15.22 2.63 -1.02
C THR A 173 -14.07 3.53 -0.57
N VAL A 174 -12.83 3.03 -0.55
CA VAL A 174 -11.63 3.83 -0.25
C VAL A 174 -11.49 4.98 -1.24
N ALA A 175 -11.65 4.72 -2.54
CA ALA A 175 -11.60 5.75 -3.58
C ALA A 175 -12.66 6.84 -3.33
N PHE A 176 -13.90 6.47 -3.01
CA PHE A 176 -14.96 7.41 -2.71
C PHE A 176 -14.68 8.25 -1.46
N CYS A 177 -14.15 7.62 -0.40
CA CYS A 177 -13.71 8.35 0.80
C CYS A 177 -12.59 9.36 0.50
N LEU A 178 -11.62 8.99 -0.35
CA LEU A 178 -10.54 9.89 -0.77
C LEU A 178 -11.05 11.06 -1.60
N LEU A 179 -12.04 10.83 -2.46
CA LEU A 179 -12.70 11.88 -3.25
C LEU A 179 -13.39 12.90 -2.32
N ILE A 180 -14.23 12.42 -1.39
CA ILE A 180 -14.90 13.28 -0.41
C ILE A 180 -13.88 14.05 0.44
N PHE A 181 -12.83 13.38 0.89
CA PHE A 181 -11.76 14.00 1.65
C PHE A 181 -11.06 15.12 0.86
N GLY A 182 -10.73 14.86 -0.40
CA GLY A 182 -10.10 15.85 -1.30
C GLY A 182 -10.99 17.07 -1.52
N ILE A 183 -12.27 16.86 -1.85
CA ILE A 183 -13.25 17.94 -2.10
C ILE A 183 -13.50 18.75 -0.83
N SER A 184 -13.79 18.10 0.30
CA SER A 184 -14.07 18.79 1.57
C SER A 184 -12.89 19.63 2.06
N LYS A 185 -11.65 19.20 1.79
CA LYS A 185 -10.46 19.97 2.10
C LYS A 185 -10.23 21.13 1.14
N ALA A 186 -10.60 20.99 -0.13
CA ALA A 186 -10.56 22.10 -1.09
C ALA A 186 -11.54 23.20 -0.68
N HIS A 187 -12.78 22.84 -0.35
CA HIS A 187 -13.83 23.80 0.01
C HIS A 187 -13.52 24.59 1.30
N LYS A 188 -12.80 24.01 2.27
CA LYS A 188 -12.40 24.71 3.52
C LYS A 188 -11.28 25.74 3.32
N ARG A 189 -10.70 25.86 2.13
CA ARG A 189 -9.61 26.80 1.84
C ARG A 189 -10.05 28.04 1.10
N ASP A 190 -11.24 28.02 0.53
CA ASP A 190 -11.93 29.16 -0.04
C ASP A 190 -12.66 29.93 1.08
#